data_AF-A0ABD3RSH0-F1
#
_entry.id   AF-A0ABD3RSH0-F1
#
_cell.length_a   1.000
_cell.length_b   1.000
_cell.length_c   1.000
_cell.angle_alpha   90.00
_cell.angle_beta   90.00
_cell.angle_gamma   90.00
#
_symmetry.space_group_name_H-M   'P 1'
#
loop_
_entity.id
_entity.type
_entity.pdbx_description
1 polymer ?
#
loop_
_entity_poly.entity_id
_entity_poly.type
_entity_poly.pdbx_seq_one_letter_code
_entity_poly.pdbx_strand_id
1 'polypeptide(L)'
;MATPAPKSTPGNMAIFNILHGFPEALVRGMRSSFLADADYHHLTQCETLDDVRLNLSETDYGDALADMNTLIPTGLQKAAVEKVS
;
A
#
# COMPACT_ATOMS: atom_id res chain seq x y z
N MET A 1 -33.14 -17.97 32.92
CA MET A 1 -32.25 -16.85 33.27
C MET A 1 -31.40 -16.56 32.03
N ALA A 2 -31.84 -15.63 31.18
CA ALA A 2 -31.17 -15.34 29.92
C ALA A 2 -29.93 -14.47 30.19
N THR A 3 -28.77 -14.92 29.72
CA THR A 3 -27.53 -14.14 29.77
C THR A 3 -27.64 -12.96 28.81
N PRO A 4 -27.29 -11.72 29.23
CA PRO A 4 -27.34 -10.58 28.32
C PRO A 4 -26.24 -10.67 27.28
N ALA A 5 -26.56 -10.37 26.02
CA ALA A 5 -25.60 -10.27 24.93
C ALA A 5 -24.56 -9.16 25.20
N PRO A 6 -23.29 -9.34 24.80
CA PRO A 6 -22.24 -8.35 25.01
C PRO A 6 -22.58 -7.06 24.26
N LYS A 7 -22.78 -5.97 25.00
CA LYS A 7 -22.92 -4.63 24.42
C LYS A 7 -21.52 -4.15 24.02
N SER A 8 -21.30 -3.92 22.72
CA SER A 8 -20.10 -3.25 22.25
C SER A 8 -20.12 -1.79 22.72
N THR A 9 -19.52 -1.52 23.87
CA THR A 9 -19.25 -0.15 24.31
C THR A 9 -18.25 0.48 23.33
N PRO A 10 -18.59 1.57 22.64
CA PRO A 10 -17.60 2.28 21.84
C PRO A 10 -16.62 2.98 22.79
N GLY A 11 -15.34 2.65 22.69
CA GLY A 11 -14.25 3.58 23.01
C GLY A 11 -13.89 3.74 24.49
N ASN A 12 -12.93 2.96 24.95
CA ASN A 12 -11.85 3.46 25.78
C ASN A 12 -10.55 3.37 24.98
N MET A 13 -9.98 4.52 24.63
CA MET A 13 -8.68 4.63 23.96
C MET A 13 -7.59 3.80 24.66
N ALA A 14 -7.73 3.62 25.99
CA ALA A 14 -6.85 2.80 26.81
C ALA A 14 -6.80 1.29 26.46
N ILE A 15 -7.83 0.70 25.84
CA ILE A 15 -7.79 -0.73 25.42
C ILE A 15 -7.81 -0.91 23.90
N PHE A 16 -7.92 0.18 23.13
CA PHE A 16 -8.04 0.10 21.67
C PHE A 16 -6.93 -0.75 21.05
N ASN A 17 -5.68 -0.52 21.45
CA ASN A 17 -4.53 -1.27 20.94
C ASN A 17 -4.54 -2.76 21.32
N ILE A 18 -5.23 -3.14 22.40
CA ILE A 18 -5.35 -4.55 22.83
C ILE A 18 -6.23 -5.34 21.85
N LEU A 19 -7.29 -4.71 21.35
CA LEU A 19 -8.27 -5.36 20.47
C LEU A 19 -7.98 -5.11 18.98
N HIS A 20 -7.42 -3.95 18.65
CA HIS A 20 -7.30 -3.46 17.28
C HIS A 20 -5.89 -2.98 16.89
N GLY A 21 -4.90 -3.09 17.77
CA GLY A 21 -3.54 -2.61 17.48
C GLY A 21 -2.86 -3.35 16.33
N PHE A 22 -3.03 -4.67 16.23
CA PHE A 22 -2.49 -5.45 15.12
C PHE A 22 -3.08 -5.07 13.75
N PRO A 23 -4.42 -5.10 13.54
CA PRO A 23 -4.99 -4.71 12.25
C PRO A 23 -4.77 -3.22 11.94
N GLU A 24 -4.74 -2.34 12.95
CA GLU A 24 -4.40 -0.91 12.74
C GLU A 24 -2.96 -0.74 12.24
N ALA A 25 -2.00 -1.38 12.91
CA ALA A 25 -0.59 -1.31 12.51
C ALA A 25 -0.36 -1.89 11.11
N LEU A 26 -1.05 -2.99 10.77
CA LEU A 26 -0.97 -3.59 9.45
C LEU A 26 -1.49 -2.64 8.36
N VAL A 27 -2.70 -2.10 8.53
CA VAL A 27 -3.29 -1.16 7.57
C VAL A 27 -2.45 0.12 7.47
N ARG A 28 -1.90 0.60 8.59
CA ARG A 28 -1.01 1.76 8.60
C ARG A 28 0.31 1.48 7.87
N GLY A 29 0.86 0.28 8.01
CA GLY A 29 2.01 -0.18 7.24
C GLY A 29 1.72 -0.23 5.74
N MET A 30 0.59 -0.82 5.33
CA MET A 30 0.17 -0.85 3.92
C MET A 30 -0.04 0.56 3.35
N ARG A 31 -0.62 1.48 4.12
CA ARG A 31 -0.77 2.89 3.71
C ARG A 31 0.57 3.59 3.53
N SER A 32 1.57 3.28 4.36
CA SER A 32 2.91 3.87 4.24
C SER A 32 3.63 3.45 2.96
N SER A 33 3.20 2.37 2.30
CA SER A 33 3.74 1.92 1.01
C SER A 33 3.21 2.72 -0.18
N PHE A 34 2.25 3.63 0.02
CA PHE A 34 1.80 4.52 -1.06
C PHE A 34 2.87 5.54 -1.43
N LEU A 35 2.98 5.82 -2.72
CA LEU A 35 3.87 6.84 -3.26
C LEU A 35 3.61 8.20 -2.59
N ALA A 36 4.69 8.83 -2.15
CA ALA A 36 4.68 10.17 -1.59
C ALA A 36 4.76 11.23 -2.70
N ASP A 37 4.53 12.48 -2.32
CA ASP A 37 4.60 13.64 -3.24
C ASP A 37 5.96 13.73 -3.97
N ALA A 38 7.05 13.42 -3.26
CA ALA A 38 8.40 13.39 -3.84
C ALA A 38 8.56 12.31 -4.91
N ASP A 39 7.99 11.11 -4.70
CA ASP A 39 8.06 10.03 -5.68
C ASP A 39 7.30 10.41 -6.95
N TYR A 40 6.11 11.00 -6.81
CA TYR A 40 5.36 11.53 -7.94
C TYR A 40 6.13 12.64 -8.67
N HIS A 41 6.81 13.52 -7.94
CA HIS A 41 7.64 14.56 -8.55
C HIS A 41 8.72 13.96 -9.45
N HIS A 42 9.44 12.94 -8.97
CA HIS A 42 10.46 12.24 -9.76
C HIS A 42 9.85 11.52 -10.99
N LEU A 43 8.68 10.88 -10.82
CA LEU A 43 7.99 10.20 -11.93
C LEU A 43 7.56 11.15 -13.05
N THR A 44 7.13 12.37 -12.72
CA THR A 44 6.75 13.37 -13.74
C THR A 44 7.91 13.88 -14.58
N GLN A 45 9.15 13.67 -14.12
CA GLN A 45 10.38 14.11 -14.79
C GLN A 45 11.06 13.00 -15.58
N CYS A 46 10.54 11.76 -15.52
CA CYS A 46 11.09 10.64 -16.27
C CYS A 46 10.87 10.83 -17.78
N GLU A 47 11.94 10.61 -18.56
CA GLU A 47 11.89 10.71 -20.02
C GLU A 47 11.68 9.34 -20.69
N THR A 48 12.08 8.26 -20.01
CA THR A 48 11.99 6.89 -20.51
C THR A 48 11.27 5.96 -19.53
N LEU A 49 10.82 4.81 -20.04
CA LEU A 49 10.23 3.76 -19.19
C LEU A 49 11.25 3.10 -18.27
N ASP A 50 12.53 3.10 -18.63
CA ASP A 50 13.60 2.63 -17.75
C ASP A 50 13.79 3.57 -16.55
N ASP A 51 13.62 4.89 -16.73
CA ASP A 51 13.64 5.86 -15.62
C ASP A 51 12.47 5.63 -14.67
N VAL A 52 11.27 5.40 -15.21
CA VAL A 52 10.07 5.06 -14.42
C VAL A 52 10.30 3.77 -13.63
N ARG A 53 10.87 2.74 -14.27
CA ARG A 53 11.20 1.48 -13.59
C ARG A 53 12.19 1.70 -12.47
N LEU A 54 13.23 2.48 -12.70
CA LEU A 54 14.27 2.75 -11.72
C LEU A 54 13.67 3.42 -10.47
N ASN A 55 12.92 4.50 -10.67
CA ASN A 55 12.28 5.25 -9.58
C ASN A 55 11.28 4.39 -8.80
N LEU A 56 10.46 3.59 -9.47
CA LEU A 56 9.51 2.70 -8.79
C LEU A 56 10.22 1.52 -8.08
N SER A 57 11.39 1.10 -8.54
CA SER A 57 12.16 0.01 -7.91
C SER A 57 12.78 0.43 -6.57
N GLU A 58 12.95 1.74 -6.34
CA GLU A 58 13.38 2.28 -5.04
C GLU A 58 12.24 2.37 -4.01
N THR A 59 11.02 2.03 -4.41
CA THR A 59 9.82 2.02 -3.56
C THR A 59 9.34 0.59 -3.29
N ASP A 60 8.32 0.43 -2.45
CA ASP A 60 7.65 -0.85 -2.17
C ASP A 60 6.95 -1.49 -3.41
N TYR A 61 7.08 -0.89 -4.59
CA TYR A 61 6.58 -1.43 -5.86
C TYR A 61 7.64 -2.23 -6.65
N GLY A 62 8.90 -2.26 -6.21
CA GLY A 62 9.98 -2.98 -6.91
C GLY A 62 9.67 -4.46 -7.17
N ASP A 63 9.12 -5.17 -6.19
CA ASP A 63 8.77 -6.59 -6.32
C ASP A 63 7.70 -6.84 -7.40
N ALA A 64 6.72 -5.93 -7.52
CA ALA A 64 5.68 -6.03 -8.55
C ALA A 64 6.23 -5.78 -9.97
N LEU A 65 7.41 -5.15 -10.07
CA LEU A 65 8.09 -4.84 -11.33
C LEU A 65 9.20 -5.84 -11.66
N ALA A 66 9.65 -6.65 -10.69
CA ALA A 66 10.75 -7.58 -10.85
C ALA A 66 10.49 -8.64 -11.94
N ASP A 67 9.23 -9.06 -12.11
CA ASP A 67 8.82 -10.05 -13.11
C ASP A 67 8.76 -9.45 -14.54
N MET A 68 8.80 -8.12 -14.67
CA MET A 68 8.74 -7.44 -15.97
C MET A 68 10.13 -7.29 -16.58
N ASN A 69 10.49 -8.21 -17.47
CA ASN A 69 11.79 -8.19 -18.14
C ASN A 69 11.98 -6.95 -19.05
N THR A 70 10.88 -6.47 -19.67
CA THR A 70 10.86 -5.22 -20.44
C THR A 70 9.61 -4.42 -20.06
N LEU A 71 9.82 -3.17 -19.64
CA LEU A 71 8.71 -2.30 -19.28
C LEU A 71 8.02 -1.80 -20.56
N ILE A 72 6.83 -2.31 -20.82
CA ILE A 72 5.94 -1.81 -21.88
C ILE A 72 4.73 -1.13 -21.22
N PRO A 73 4.16 -0.06 -21.81
CA PRO A 73 3.07 0.69 -21.18
C PRO A 73 1.87 -0.17 -20.79
N THR A 74 1.54 -1.17 -21.61
CA THR A 74 0.46 -2.13 -21.36
C THR A 74 0.78 -3.09 -20.21
N GLY A 75 2.05 -3.50 -20.08
CA GLY A 75 2.53 -4.32 -18.96
C GLY A 75 2.45 -3.53 -17.65
N LEU A 76 2.94 -2.30 -17.65
CA LEU A 76 2.88 -1.42 -16.47
C LEU A 76 1.43 -1.16 -16.03
N GLN A 77 0.53 -0.89 -16.97
CA GLN A 77 -0.90 -0.73 -16.67
C GLN A 77 -1.48 -2.00 -16.01
N LYS A 78 -1.13 -3.18 -16.53
CA LYS A 78 -1.59 -4.45 -15.95
C LYS A 78 -1.08 -4.62 -14.50
N ALA A 79 0.20 -4.38 -14.22
CA ALA A 79 0.73 -4.46 -12.86
C ALA A 79 0.07 -3.45 -11.91
N ALA A 80 -0.19 -2.23 -12.39
CA ALA A 80 -0.87 -1.22 -11.59
C ALA A 80 -2.30 -1.66 -11.20
N VAL A 81 -3.04 -2.27 -12.13
CA VAL A 81 -4.40 -2.78 -11.85
C VAL A 81 -4.37 -3.98 -10.90
N GLU A 82 -3.41 -4.90 -11.09
CA GLU A 82 -3.26 -6.09 -10.24
C GLU A 82 -2.90 -5.72 -8.80
N LYS A 83 -2.07 -4.68 -8.59
CA LYS A 83 -1.69 -4.22 -7.24
C LYS A 83 -2.83 -3.53 -6.48
N VAL A 84 -3.84 -3.02 -7.19
CA VAL A 84 -5.02 -2.34 -6.62
C VAL A 84 -6.19 -3.31 -6.36
N SER A 85 -6.20 -4.45 -7.04
CA SER A 85 -7.24 -5.49 -6.94
C SER A 85 -6.98 -6.45 -5.79
#